data_AF-A0A7Z9MGR3-F1
#
_entry.id   AF-A0A7Z9MGR3-F1
#
_cell.length_a   1.000
_cell.length_b   1.000
_cell.length_c   1.000
_cell.angle_alpha   90.00
_cell.angle_beta   90.00
_cell.angle_gamma   90.00
#
_symmetry.space_group_name_H-M   'P 1'
#
loop_
_entity.id
_entity.type
_entity.pdbx_description
1 polymer ?
#
loop_
_entity_poly.entity_id
_entity_poly.type
_entity_poly.pdbx_seq_one_letter_code
_entity_poly.pdbx_strand_id
1 'polypeptide(L)'
;KSLEKGLLLIGGDSTHFEWDNASVVKQIVEIIKSDQQVAWTLTTSRRTPASFLSLLKGLQMTVVPFEDTDKEWLHEQYKNAGRIWITPDSVSMVYESLSSGAVANVFSLLPKEKSSRVRAGLDQLIDSGTVRTFDEWKLHSMDDQVPQKFDESARVAEVILDSNL
;
A
#
# COMPACT_ATOMS: atom_id res chain seq x y z
N LYS A 1 -7.88 11.36 10.14
CA LYS A 1 -6.84 11.11 9.12
C LYS A 1 -7.09 12.00 7.91
N SER A 2 -6.05 12.40 7.17
CA SER A 2 -6.20 13.20 5.95
C SER A 2 -6.06 12.34 4.70
N LEU A 3 -7.03 12.40 3.78
CA LEU A 3 -6.95 11.74 2.47
C LEU A 3 -5.94 12.41 1.53
N GLU A 4 -5.48 13.62 1.87
CA GLU A 4 -4.41 14.35 1.17
C GLU A 4 -3.01 13.93 1.66
N LYS A 5 -2.92 13.05 2.66
CA LYS A 5 -1.66 12.50 3.17
C LYS A 5 -1.58 11.01 2.88
N GLY A 6 -0.55 10.62 2.14
CA GLY A 6 -0.29 9.25 1.73
C GLY A 6 1.00 8.71 2.33
N LEU A 7 1.00 7.43 2.69
CA LEU A 7 2.18 6.73 3.19
C LEU A 7 2.50 5.52 2.31
N LEU A 8 3.75 5.39 1.89
CA LEU A 8 4.27 4.23 1.17
C LEU A 8 5.25 3.51 2.10
N LEU A 9 4.90 2.30 2.50
CA LEU A 9 5.70 1.45 3.40
C LEU A 9 6.37 0.36 2.59
N ILE A 10 7.69 0.50 2.44
CA ILE A 10 8.48 -0.37 1.59
C ILE A 10 9.29 -1.35 2.44
N GLY A 11 8.93 -2.61 2.33
CA GLY A 11 9.65 -3.75 2.89
C GLY A 11 10.91 -4.05 2.08
N GLY A 12 11.04 -5.25 1.55
CA GLY A 12 12.23 -5.66 0.82
C GLY A 12 12.34 -7.17 0.67
N ASP A 13 13.57 -7.67 0.62
CA ASP A 13 13.82 -9.10 0.49
C ASP A 13 13.14 -9.90 1.60
N SER A 14 12.44 -10.98 1.22
CA SER A 14 11.74 -11.86 2.14
C SER A 14 11.72 -13.32 1.66
N THR A 15 11.30 -14.23 2.54
CA THR A 15 11.08 -15.64 2.20
C THR A 15 9.71 -15.89 1.55
N HIS A 16 8.86 -14.86 1.44
CA HIS A 16 7.46 -14.99 1.01
C HIS A 16 7.18 -14.32 -0.33
N PHE A 17 7.95 -13.33 -0.70
CA PHE A 17 7.77 -12.62 -1.96
C PHE A 17 9.10 -12.44 -2.66
N GLU A 18 9.05 -12.47 -3.98
CA GLU A 18 10.16 -12.05 -4.82
C GLU A 18 10.21 -10.53 -4.82
N TRP A 19 11.42 -10.02 -4.60
CA TRP A 19 11.68 -8.60 -4.62
C TRP A 19 12.19 -8.20 -6.00
N ASP A 20 11.52 -7.24 -6.63
CA ASP A 20 11.97 -6.60 -7.85
C ASP A 20 11.83 -5.08 -7.72
N ASN A 21 12.98 -4.40 -7.65
CA ASN A 21 13.07 -2.95 -7.61
C ASN A 21 12.27 -2.29 -8.74
N ALA A 22 12.39 -2.77 -9.96
CA ALA A 22 11.77 -2.14 -11.12
C ALA A 22 10.24 -2.24 -11.06
N SER A 23 9.73 -3.42 -10.69
CA SER A 23 8.30 -3.63 -10.49
C SER A 23 7.73 -2.70 -9.40
N VAL A 24 8.36 -2.63 -8.23
CA VAL A 24 7.88 -1.78 -7.12
C VAL A 24 7.93 -0.29 -7.51
N VAL A 25 9.02 0.17 -8.15
CA VAL A 25 9.13 1.56 -8.61
C VAL A 25 8.04 1.90 -9.62
N LYS A 26 7.74 1.00 -10.56
CA LYS A 26 6.65 1.19 -11.53
C LYS A 26 5.30 1.39 -10.84
N GLN A 27 5.00 0.55 -9.84
CA GLN A 27 3.76 0.67 -9.07
C GLN A 27 3.69 2.00 -8.29
N ILE A 28 4.79 2.42 -7.64
CA ILE A 28 4.88 3.72 -6.95
C ILE A 28 4.59 4.87 -7.92
N VAL A 29 5.18 4.84 -9.12
CA VAL A 29 4.95 5.88 -10.13
C VAL A 29 3.48 5.95 -10.54
N GLU A 30 2.82 4.81 -10.70
CA GLU A 30 1.39 4.76 -11.05
C GLU A 30 0.51 5.26 -9.90
N ILE A 31 0.80 4.89 -8.65
CA ILE A 31 0.12 5.39 -7.45
C ILE A 31 0.22 6.91 -7.37
N ILE A 32 1.42 7.48 -7.45
CA ILE A 32 1.63 8.93 -7.35
C ILE A 32 0.94 9.67 -8.50
N LYS A 33 0.97 9.11 -9.72
CA LYS A 33 0.31 9.72 -10.89
C LYS A 33 -1.21 9.70 -10.81
N SER A 34 -1.79 8.70 -10.14
CA SER A 34 -3.25 8.59 -10.00
C SER A 34 -3.87 9.68 -9.14
N ASP A 35 -3.12 10.22 -8.16
CA ASP A 35 -3.59 11.30 -7.29
C ASP A 35 -2.44 12.24 -6.92
N GLN A 36 -2.25 13.26 -7.75
CA GLN A 36 -1.21 14.28 -7.58
C GLN A 36 -1.51 15.27 -6.43
N GLN A 37 -2.71 15.23 -5.84
CA GLN A 37 -3.07 16.08 -4.71
C GLN A 37 -2.60 15.49 -3.38
N VAL A 38 -2.25 14.20 -3.37
CA VAL A 38 -1.77 13.51 -2.17
C VAL A 38 -0.29 13.80 -1.94
N ALA A 39 0.03 14.34 -0.77
CA ALA A 39 1.39 14.44 -0.28
C ALA A 39 1.87 13.05 0.19
N TRP A 40 2.60 12.35 -0.68
CA TRP A 40 3.16 11.04 -0.41
C TRP A 40 4.46 11.12 0.38
N THR A 41 4.52 10.40 1.50
CA THR A 41 5.74 10.08 2.24
C THR A 41 6.07 8.61 2.04
N LEU A 42 7.32 8.29 1.73
CA LEU A 42 7.82 6.92 1.66
C LEU A 42 8.84 6.67 2.75
N THR A 43 8.74 5.51 3.37
CA THR A 43 9.81 4.95 4.18
C THR A 43 10.12 3.51 3.77
N THR A 44 11.33 3.10 4.10
CA THR A 44 11.88 1.79 3.76
C THR A 44 11.93 0.88 4.99
N SER A 45 12.58 -0.27 4.85
CA SER A 45 12.92 -1.16 5.95
C SER A 45 14.38 -1.58 5.83
N ARG A 46 14.92 -2.19 6.88
CA ARG A 46 16.27 -2.81 6.86
C ARG A 46 16.46 -3.85 5.74
N ARG A 47 15.37 -4.35 5.14
CA ARG A 47 15.38 -5.36 4.08
C ARG A 47 15.33 -4.75 2.69
N THR A 48 15.09 -3.44 2.56
CA THR A 48 15.05 -2.76 1.27
C THR A 48 16.45 -2.74 0.65
N PRO A 49 16.63 -3.16 -0.61
CA PRO A 49 17.93 -3.08 -1.26
C PRO A 49 18.43 -1.64 -1.35
N ALA A 50 19.72 -1.41 -1.09
CA ALA A 50 20.33 -0.08 -1.09
C ALA A 50 20.17 0.67 -2.43
N SER A 51 20.07 -0.06 -3.55
CA SER A 51 19.86 0.51 -4.88
C SER A 51 18.44 1.08 -5.08
N PHE A 52 17.46 0.67 -4.29
CA PHE A 52 16.05 1.01 -4.50
C PHE A 52 15.77 2.51 -4.48
N LEU A 53 16.22 3.21 -3.44
CA LEU A 53 15.96 4.65 -3.26
C LEU A 53 16.55 5.50 -4.40
N SER A 54 17.63 5.03 -5.03
CA SER A 54 18.23 5.73 -6.17
C SER A 54 17.32 5.78 -7.39
N LEU A 55 16.39 4.84 -7.52
CA LEU A 55 15.42 4.73 -8.62
C LEU A 55 14.20 5.65 -8.43
N LEU A 56 14.00 6.18 -7.23
CA LEU A 56 12.88 7.08 -6.90
C LEU A 56 13.22 8.56 -7.07
N LYS A 57 14.45 8.87 -7.48
CA LYS A 57 14.92 10.26 -7.66
C LYS A 57 14.04 10.99 -8.67
N GLY A 58 13.58 12.18 -8.29
CA GLY A 58 12.77 13.05 -9.15
C GLY A 58 11.25 12.81 -9.08
N LEU A 59 10.79 11.84 -8.30
CA LEU A 59 9.36 11.67 -8.01
C LEU A 59 8.90 12.73 -6.99
N GLN A 60 7.67 13.22 -7.16
CA GLN A 60 7.06 14.20 -6.26
C GLN A 60 6.59 13.52 -4.98
N MET A 61 7.52 13.30 -4.05
CA MET A 61 7.28 12.65 -2.78
C MET A 61 8.38 12.96 -1.78
N THR A 62 8.08 12.81 -0.49
CA THR A 62 9.07 12.88 0.58
C THR A 62 9.60 11.47 0.85
N VAL A 63 10.91 11.28 0.81
CA VAL A 63 11.54 10.00 1.15
C VAL A 63 12.24 10.15 2.51
N VAL A 64 11.88 9.29 3.45
CA VAL A 64 12.52 9.17 4.77
C VAL A 64 13.01 7.73 4.94
N PRO A 65 14.30 7.47 4.67
CA PRO A 65 14.88 6.13 4.80
C PRO A 65 14.68 5.57 6.22
N PHE A 66 14.57 4.24 6.34
CA PHE A 66 14.41 3.55 7.62
C PHE A 66 15.40 4.02 8.69
N GLU A 67 16.65 4.27 8.30
CA GLU A 67 17.74 4.72 9.17
C GLU A 67 17.46 6.07 9.84
N ASP A 68 16.62 6.90 9.20
CA ASP A 68 16.22 8.23 9.66
C ASP A 68 14.83 8.21 10.34
N THR A 69 14.29 7.02 10.63
CA THR A 69 13.00 6.84 11.31
C THR A 69 13.13 6.21 12.69
N ASP A 70 12.20 6.55 13.57
CA ASP A 70 11.97 5.85 14.84
C ASP A 70 10.48 5.44 14.96
N LYS A 71 10.12 4.83 16.09
CA LYS A 71 8.75 4.33 16.30
C LYS A 71 7.75 5.46 16.38
N GLU A 72 8.13 6.55 17.01
CA GLU A 72 7.34 7.76 17.23
C GLU A 72 7.03 8.43 15.90
N TRP A 73 8.03 8.55 15.02
CA TRP A 73 7.87 9.04 13.66
C TRP A 73 6.89 8.18 12.86
N LEU A 74 7.06 6.85 12.89
CA LEU A 74 6.21 5.93 12.15
C LEU A 74 4.77 5.95 12.68
N HIS A 75 4.60 6.03 14.00
CA HIS A 75 3.30 6.18 14.64
C HIS A 75 2.59 7.47 14.18
N GLU A 76 3.31 8.58 14.11
CA GLU A 76 2.76 9.83 13.58
C GLU A 76 2.40 9.73 12.09
N GLN A 77 3.17 9.01 11.27
CA GLN A 77 2.79 8.76 9.88
C GLN A 77 1.48 7.96 9.80
N TYR A 78 1.39 6.86 10.56
CA TYR A 78 0.16 6.07 10.65
C TYR A 78 -1.03 6.90 11.12
N LYS A 79 -0.88 7.77 12.12
CA LYS A 79 -1.97 8.61 12.64
C LYS A 79 -2.48 9.62 11.62
N ASN A 80 -1.59 10.17 10.80
CA ASN A 80 -1.90 11.28 9.90
C ASN A 80 -2.36 10.82 8.51
N ALA A 81 -1.78 9.75 7.98
CA ALA A 81 -2.07 9.25 6.64
C ALA A 81 -3.48 8.65 6.54
N GLY A 82 -4.25 9.12 5.55
CA GLY A 82 -5.56 8.54 5.19
C GLY A 82 -5.45 7.43 4.16
N ARG A 83 -4.34 7.39 3.42
CA ARG A 83 -4.06 6.39 2.37
C ARG A 83 -2.71 5.76 2.65
N ILE A 84 -2.63 4.42 2.63
CA ILE A 84 -1.38 3.70 2.83
C ILE A 84 -1.24 2.62 1.77
N TRP A 85 -0.05 2.54 1.17
CA TRP A 85 0.38 1.40 0.36
C TRP A 85 1.52 0.68 1.04
N ILE A 86 1.45 -0.65 1.10
CA ILE A 86 2.39 -1.47 1.86
C ILE A 86 2.85 -2.65 1.02
N THR A 87 4.15 -2.94 1.00
CA THR A 87 4.59 -4.17 0.34
C THR A 87 4.23 -5.39 1.20
N PRO A 88 3.72 -6.47 0.60
CA PRO A 88 3.12 -7.60 1.32
C PRO A 88 4.12 -8.45 2.11
N ASP A 89 5.42 -8.22 1.90
CA ASP A 89 6.51 -8.92 2.55
C ASP A 89 6.72 -8.53 4.04
N SER A 90 5.96 -7.56 4.55
CA SER A 90 6.02 -7.10 5.93
C SER A 90 4.66 -7.21 6.64
N VAL A 91 4.43 -8.33 7.34
CA VAL A 91 3.19 -8.57 8.10
C VAL A 91 2.92 -7.46 9.11
N SER A 92 3.93 -7.04 9.87
CA SER A 92 3.76 -5.99 10.87
C SER A 92 3.27 -4.69 10.24
N MET A 93 3.89 -4.25 9.13
CA MET A 93 3.46 -3.02 8.44
C MET A 93 2.03 -3.14 7.90
N VAL A 94 1.63 -4.31 7.38
CA VAL A 94 0.26 -4.56 6.92
C VAL A 94 -0.73 -4.41 8.08
N TYR A 95 -0.51 -5.10 9.20
CA TYR A 95 -1.41 -5.03 10.35
C TYR A 95 -1.42 -3.67 11.05
N GLU A 96 -0.28 -2.99 11.16
CA GLU A 96 -0.21 -1.64 11.69
C GLU A 96 -0.96 -0.64 10.80
N SER A 97 -0.84 -0.78 9.47
CA SER A 97 -1.58 0.05 8.52
C SER A 97 -3.09 -0.12 8.65
N LEU A 98 -3.55 -1.37 8.74
CA LEU A 98 -4.96 -1.70 8.97
C LEU A 98 -5.44 -1.15 10.31
N SER A 99 -4.68 -1.39 11.38
CA SER A 99 -5.02 -0.92 12.73
C SER A 99 -5.03 0.59 12.84
N SER A 100 -4.34 1.30 11.95
CA SER A 100 -4.36 2.76 11.92
C SER A 100 -5.75 3.30 11.58
N GLY A 101 -6.56 2.57 10.82
CA GLY A 101 -7.84 3.02 10.26
C GLY A 101 -7.71 3.83 8.95
N ALA A 102 -6.59 3.72 8.25
CA ALA A 102 -6.42 4.27 6.90
C ALA A 102 -7.01 3.33 5.85
N VAL A 103 -7.26 3.86 4.65
CA VAL A 103 -7.44 3.01 3.47
C VAL A 103 -6.09 2.39 3.14
N ALA A 104 -5.97 1.08 3.31
CA ALA A 104 -4.74 0.33 3.11
C ALA A 104 -4.83 -0.58 1.89
N ASN A 105 -3.89 -0.42 0.95
CA ASN A 105 -3.71 -1.31 -0.19
C ASN A 105 -2.32 -1.93 -0.15
N VAL A 106 -2.13 -3.03 -0.86
CA VAL A 106 -0.85 -3.73 -0.91
C VAL A 106 -0.25 -3.70 -2.31
N PHE A 107 1.07 -3.54 -2.40
CA PHE A 107 1.77 -3.71 -3.67
C PHE A 107 1.63 -5.15 -4.16
N SER A 108 1.59 -5.33 -5.48
CA SER A 108 1.63 -6.66 -6.09
C SER A 108 3.07 -7.15 -6.16
N LEU A 109 3.41 -8.17 -5.39
CA LEU A 109 4.69 -8.88 -5.47
C LEU A 109 4.45 -10.34 -5.82
N LEU A 110 5.36 -10.94 -6.59
CA LEU A 110 5.26 -12.35 -6.94
C LEU A 110 5.48 -13.22 -5.69
N PRO A 111 4.57 -14.15 -5.36
CA PRO A 111 4.76 -15.06 -4.25
C PRO A 111 5.83 -16.09 -4.59
N LYS A 112 6.71 -16.41 -3.64
CA LYS A 112 7.64 -17.55 -3.76
C LYS A 112 6.91 -18.90 -3.62
N GLU A 113 7.43 -19.96 -4.23
CA GLU A 113 6.80 -21.30 -4.30
C GLU A 113 6.26 -21.87 -2.96
N LYS A 114 6.97 -21.68 -1.85
CA LYS A 114 6.61 -22.30 -0.57
C LYS A 114 5.45 -21.57 0.08
N SER A 115 4.21 -22.08 0.14
CA SER A 115 3.15 -21.41 0.92
C SER A 115 3.58 -21.10 2.37
N SER A 116 3.15 -19.95 2.90
CA SER A 116 3.49 -19.51 4.26
C SER A 116 2.25 -18.98 4.97
N ARG A 117 2.24 -19.05 6.31
CA ARG A 117 1.17 -18.45 7.13
C ARG A 117 1.02 -16.95 6.86
N VAL A 118 2.13 -16.29 6.51
CA VAL A 118 2.16 -14.88 6.10
C VAL A 118 1.31 -14.65 4.85
N ARG A 119 1.51 -15.46 3.80
CA ARG A 119 0.68 -15.40 2.59
C ARG A 119 -0.77 -15.73 2.89
N ALA A 120 -1.03 -16.84 3.58
CA ALA A 120 -2.40 -17.24 3.89
C ALA A 120 -3.17 -16.15 4.67
N GLY A 121 -2.50 -15.45 5.60
CA GLY A 121 -3.11 -14.33 6.30
C GLY A 121 -3.37 -13.11 5.41
N LEU A 122 -2.46 -12.81 4.48
CA LEU A 122 -2.66 -11.75 3.49
C LEU A 122 -3.78 -12.10 2.50
N ASP A 123 -3.79 -13.32 1.98
CA ASP A 123 -4.80 -13.81 1.04
C ASP A 123 -6.19 -13.69 1.67
N GLN A 124 -6.34 -14.05 2.96
CA GLN A 124 -7.58 -13.83 3.70
C GLN A 124 -8.01 -12.35 3.76
N LEU A 125 -7.06 -11.42 3.93
CA LEU A 125 -7.36 -9.99 3.95
C LEU A 125 -7.78 -9.48 2.56
N ILE A 126 -7.21 -10.04 1.50
CA ILE A 126 -7.56 -9.73 0.10
C ILE A 126 -8.95 -10.30 -0.21
N ASP A 127 -9.16 -11.59 0.05
CA ASP A 127 -10.42 -12.31 -0.20
C ASP A 127 -11.60 -11.69 0.56
N SER A 128 -11.37 -11.15 1.75
CA SER A 128 -12.41 -10.46 2.53
C SER A 128 -12.64 -9.01 2.09
N GLY A 129 -11.87 -8.51 1.12
CA GLY A 129 -11.89 -7.11 0.68
C GLY A 129 -11.35 -6.10 1.69
N THR A 130 -10.64 -6.55 2.74
CA THR A 130 -10.04 -5.67 3.76
C THR A 130 -8.88 -4.86 3.18
N VAL A 131 -8.09 -5.47 2.29
CA VAL A 131 -7.07 -4.79 1.49
C VAL A 131 -7.28 -5.11 0.02
N ARG A 132 -6.90 -4.19 -0.87
CA ARG A 132 -6.79 -4.50 -2.30
C ARG A 132 -5.34 -4.56 -2.72
N THR A 133 -5.03 -5.46 -3.63
CA THR A 133 -3.75 -5.49 -4.32
C THR A 133 -3.64 -4.31 -5.30
N PHE A 134 -2.41 -4.01 -5.72
CA PHE A 134 -2.16 -3.00 -6.72
C PHE A 134 -2.86 -3.31 -8.04
N ASP A 135 -2.85 -4.56 -8.47
CA ASP A 135 -3.46 -4.96 -9.74
C ASP A 135 -4.99 -4.81 -9.70
N GLU A 136 -5.64 -5.19 -8.60
CA GLU A 136 -7.08 -4.99 -8.40
C GLU A 136 -7.44 -3.50 -8.36
N TRP A 137 -6.70 -2.71 -7.58
CA TRP A 137 -6.90 -1.26 -7.52
C TRP A 137 -6.73 -0.61 -8.89
N LYS A 138 -5.71 -1.03 -9.65
CA LYS A 138 -5.44 -0.51 -10.98
C LYS A 138 -6.57 -0.83 -11.95
N LEU A 139 -7.07 -2.07 -11.96
CA LEU A 139 -8.19 -2.48 -12.81
C LEU A 139 -9.42 -1.59 -12.57
N HIS A 140 -9.80 -1.40 -11.30
CA HIS A 140 -10.94 -0.56 -10.95
C HIS A 140 -10.71 0.93 -11.25
N SER A 141 -9.51 1.45 -11.03
CA SER A 141 -9.17 2.84 -11.37
C SER A 141 -9.26 3.14 -12.88
N MET A 142 -9.12 2.12 -13.73
CA MET A 142 -9.23 2.26 -15.18
C MET A 142 -10.68 2.20 -15.66
N ASP A 143 -11.56 1.50 -14.94
CA ASP A 143 -13.01 1.51 -15.20
C ASP A 143 -13.66 2.83 -14.76
N ASP A 144 -13.11 3.47 -13.72
CA ASP A 144 -13.60 4.75 -13.16
C ASP A 144 -12.96 6.01 -13.79
N GLN A 145 -12.79 6.06 -15.11
CA GLN A 145 -12.35 7.28 -15.84
C GLN A 145 -13.35 8.47 -15.77
N VAL A 146 -14.34 8.41 -14.88
CA VAL A 146 -15.12 9.56 -14.42
C VAL A 146 -14.66 9.83 -12.99
N PRO A 147 -14.24 11.06 -12.61
CA PRO A 147 -13.63 11.32 -11.31
C PRO A 147 -14.64 11.08 -10.18
N GLN A 148 -14.71 9.85 -9.72
CA GLN A 148 -15.51 9.48 -8.57
C GLN A 148 -14.64 9.73 -7.35
N LYS A 149 -15.01 10.79 -6.64
CA LYS A 149 -14.58 11.05 -5.27
C LYS A 149 -14.71 9.72 -4.53
N PHE A 150 -13.58 9.12 -4.16
CA PHE A 150 -13.50 7.85 -3.43
C PHE A 150 -14.34 7.94 -2.15
N ASP A 151 -15.61 7.57 -2.24
CA ASP A 151 -16.52 7.41 -1.12
C ASP A 151 -16.78 5.91 -0.97
N GLU A 152 -15.77 5.22 -0.42
CA GLU A 152 -15.81 3.79 -0.12
C GLU A 152 -17.01 3.42 0.78
N SER A 153 -17.59 4.39 1.50
CA SER A 153 -18.83 4.22 2.27
C SER A 153 -20.03 3.88 1.40
N ALA A 154 -20.10 4.41 0.17
CA ALA A 154 -21.18 4.11 -0.77
C ALA A 154 -21.06 2.69 -1.35
N ARG A 155 -19.83 2.21 -1.57
CA ARG A 155 -19.58 0.85 -2.11
C ARG A 155 -19.98 -0.25 -1.13
N VAL A 156 -19.71 -0.06 0.17
CA VAL A 156 -20.15 -0.99 1.22
C VAL A 156 -21.68 -1.02 1.34
N ALA A 157 -22.36 0.11 1.10
CA ALA A 157 -23.82 0.17 1.13
C ALA A 157 -24.48 -0.60 -0.03
N GLU A 158 -23.87 -0.63 -1.23
CA GLU A 158 -24.35 -1.43 -2.36
C GLU A 158 -24.28 -2.94 -2.08
N VAL A 159 -23.20 -3.43 -1.47
CA VAL A 159 -23.05 -4.86 -1.15
C VAL A 159 -24.08 -5.33 -0.11
N ILE A 160 -24.52 -4.47 0.80
CA ILE A 160 -25.54 -4.79 1.80
C ILE A 160 -26.96 -4.81 1.19
N LEU A 161 -27.21 -4.04 0.13
CA LEU A 161 -28.51 -4.02 -0.55
C LEU A 161 -28.75 -5.26 -1.41
N ASP A 162 -27.70 -5.83 -2.01
CA ASP A 162 -27.80 -7.06 -2.83
C ASP A 162 -27.82 -8.36 -2.00
N SER A 163 -27.50 -8.28 -0.70
CA SER A 163 -27.49 -9.45 0.19
C SER A 163 -28.85 -9.75 0.87
N ASN A 164 -29.91 -9.05 0.48
CA ASN A 164 -31.25 -9.13 1.10
C ASN A 164 -32.41 -9.37 0.10
N LEU A 165 -32.15 -10.05 -1.02
CA LEU A 165 -33.19 -10.59 -1.92
C LEU A 165 -33.08 -12.10 -2.09
#